data_AF-A0A8S3R125-F1
#
_entry.id   AF-A0A8S3R125-F1
#
_cell.length_a   1.000
_cell.length_b   1.000
_cell.length_c   1.000
_cell.angle_alpha   90.00
_cell.angle_beta   90.00
_cell.angle_gamma   90.00
#
_symmetry.space_group_name_H-M   'P 1'
#
loop_
_entity.id
_entity.type
_entity.pdbx_description
1 polymer ?
#
loop_
_entity_poly.entity_id
_entity_poly.type
_entity_poly.pdbx_seq_one_letter_code
_entity_poly.pdbx_strand_id
1 'polypeptide(L)'
;MWGNTDDPWVCPECNSFHFSDSFFNNSYEINSNEENSFSSLSSSLIYQNDTSASDESPSESDVFDQLRELKRDIPMQFTCAYLNINSLRHKFCLIEDLLSSSLVEMLFIAETKIDSSFPDAQFRVNDYHFWRADRNQNGGGLVAYARSDLVCDRKCNLEFNSVESICVDLFVNNRKWLITGLYRPPSMSNSEFSKDFIDTFDKASTKYDNILMFKK
;
A
#
# COMPACT_ATOMS: atom_id res chain seq x y z
N MET A 1 23.36 -25.61 35.32
CA MET A 1 22.46 -24.46 35.56
C MET A 1 22.04 -23.96 34.21
N TRP A 2 20.82 -24.28 33.81
CA TRP A 2 20.22 -23.84 32.55
C TRP A 2 19.62 -22.45 32.80
N GLY A 3 20.14 -21.43 32.11
CA GLY A 3 19.53 -20.11 32.08
C GLY A 3 18.61 -20.04 30.87
N ASN A 4 17.29 -19.99 31.14
CA ASN A 4 16.30 -19.56 30.17
C ASN A 4 16.62 -18.12 29.75
N THR A 5 16.65 -17.87 28.44
CA THR A 5 16.51 -16.51 27.90
C THR A 5 15.46 -16.61 26.80
N ASP A 6 14.22 -16.29 27.16
CA ASP A 6 13.10 -16.03 26.23
C ASP A 6 13.25 -14.62 25.63
N ASP A 7 14.47 -14.25 25.21
CA ASP A 7 14.68 -12.94 24.61
C ASP A 7 14.42 -13.04 23.10
N PRO A 8 13.47 -12.27 22.54
CA PRO A 8 13.25 -12.24 21.12
C PRO A 8 14.51 -11.71 20.41
N TRP A 9 14.99 -12.43 19.39
CA TRP A 9 16.14 -12.00 18.61
C TRP A 9 15.80 -10.69 17.88
N VAL A 10 16.54 -9.62 18.21
CA VAL A 10 16.41 -8.33 17.56
C VAL A 10 17.58 -8.15 16.58
N CYS A 11 17.24 -7.91 15.30
CA CYS A 11 18.21 -7.60 14.27
C CYS A 11 18.86 -6.21 14.51
N PRO A 12 20.19 -6.11 14.68
CA PRO A 12 20.87 -4.85 14.98
C PRO A 12 20.80 -3.78 13.87
N GLU A 13 20.48 -4.17 12.63
CA GLU A 13 20.40 -3.26 11.47
C GLU A 13 18.97 -2.88 11.07
N CYS A 14 17.96 -3.51 11.68
CA CYS A 14 16.56 -3.44 11.23
C CYS A 14 15.67 -2.50 12.06
N ASN A 15 16.20 -1.84 13.10
CA ASN A 15 15.41 -1.12 14.10
C ASN A 15 14.85 0.25 13.64
N SER A 16 14.51 0.40 12.34
CA SER A 16 13.94 1.64 11.80
C SER A 16 12.67 1.44 10.99
N PHE A 17 12.15 0.22 10.90
CA PHE A 17 10.87 -0.05 10.25
C PHE A 17 10.04 -1.01 11.10
N HIS A 18 9.28 -0.46 12.03
CA HIS A 18 8.17 -1.17 12.65
C HIS A 18 6.97 -1.10 11.70
N PHE A 19 6.76 -2.15 10.91
CA PHE A 19 5.46 -2.36 10.27
C PHE A 19 4.47 -2.76 11.37
N SER A 20 3.35 -2.03 11.49
CA SER A 20 2.29 -2.41 12.42
C SER A 20 1.40 -3.47 11.77
N ASP A 21 1.39 -4.68 12.32
CA ASP A 21 0.50 -5.80 11.95
C ASP A 21 -0.95 -5.63 12.45
N SER A 22 -1.35 -4.42 12.86
CA SER A 22 -2.69 -4.10 13.37
C SER A 22 -3.82 -4.30 12.34
N PHE A 23 -3.48 -4.64 11.10
CA PHE A 23 -4.45 -4.95 10.05
C PHE A 23 -5.03 -6.37 10.13
N PHE A 24 -4.40 -7.32 10.85
CA PHE A 24 -4.81 -8.74 10.83
C PHE A 24 -5.35 -9.30 12.16
N ASN A 25 -5.16 -8.62 13.29
CA ASN A 25 -5.51 -9.20 14.60
C ASN A 25 -6.83 -8.62 15.15
N ASN A 26 -7.92 -9.32 14.86
CA ASN A 26 -9.12 -9.30 15.69
C ASN A 26 -9.13 -10.53 16.59
N SER A 27 -8.57 -10.41 17.80
CA SER A 27 -8.96 -11.25 18.95
C SER A 27 -8.37 -10.69 20.25
N TYR A 28 -9.28 -10.21 21.10
CA TYR A 28 -9.32 -10.06 22.56
C TYR A 28 -8.01 -10.00 23.39
N GLU A 29 -8.00 -8.97 24.26
CA GLU A 29 -7.01 -8.44 25.21
C GLU A 29 -6.16 -9.44 26.03
N ILE A 30 -4.95 -9.01 26.42
CA ILE A 30 -4.56 -8.70 27.83
C ILE A 30 -3.32 -7.79 27.85
N ASN A 31 -3.35 -6.82 28.78
CA ASN A 31 -2.36 -5.79 29.12
C ASN A 31 -0.94 -6.27 29.46
N SER A 32 0.06 -5.48 29.03
CA SER A 32 1.20 -5.10 29.87
C SER A 32 1.82 -3.78 29.39
N ASN A 33 2.04 -2.88 30.35
CA ASN A 33 2.48 -1.49 30.19
C ASN A 33 3.89 -1.35 29.59
N GLU A 34 4.00 -0.73 28.42
CA GLU A 34 5.17 0.09 28.03
C GLU A 34 4.70 1.28 27.18
N GLU A 35 5.09 2.48 27.59
CA GLU A 35 4.82 3.73 26.88
C GLU A 35 5.66 3.80 25.60
N ASN A 36 5.05 3.44 24.47
CA ASN A 36 5.59 3.72 23.14
C ASN A 36 4.72 4.75 22.44
N SER A 37 5.29 5.93 22.17
CA SER A 37 4.68 7.10 21.51
C SER A 37 4.22 6.86 20.05
N PHE A 38 4.19 5.61 19.60
CA PHE A 38 3.75 5.21 18.26
C PHE A 38 2.41 4.45 18.29
N SER A 39 1.99 3.93 19.44
CA SER A 39 0.71 3.20 19.54
C SER A 39 -0.49 4.13 19.43
N SER A 40 -0.42 5.36 19.94
CA SER A 40 -1.54 6.32 19.94
C SER A 40 -1.91 6.84 18.53
N LEU A 41 -1.00 6.72 17.55
CA LEU A 41 -1.23 7.12 16.16
C LEU A 41 -1.90 6.03 15.33
N SER A 42 -1.83 4.75 15.74
CA SER A 42 -2.64 3.69 15.11
C SER A 42 -4.06 3.67 15.66
N SER A 43 -4.24 4.12 16.92
CA SER A 43 -5.53 4.15 17.61
C SER A 43 -6.52 5.15 17.00
N SER A 44 -6.03 6.21 16.33
CA SER A 44 -6.87 7.26 15.75
C SER A 44 -7.58 6.85 14.45
N LEU A 45 -7.29 5.68 13.87
CA LEU A 45 -7.88 5.21 12.61
C LEU A 45 -8.84 4.02 12.75
N ILE A 46 -9.18 3.58 13.98
CA ILE A 46 -10.20 2.54 14.18
C ILE A 46 -11.59 3.19 14.22
N TYR A 47 -12.25 3.23 13.07
CA TYR A 47 -13.68 3.53 12.97
C TYR A 47 -14.47 2.35 13.55
N GLN A 48 -14.84 2.42 14.83
CA GLN A 48 -15.87 1.54 15.41
C GLN A 48 -17.24 2.01 14.90
N ASN A 49 -17.74 1.35 13.86
CA ASN A 49 -19.14 1.46 13.47
C ASN A 49 -20.00 0.65 14.44
N ASP A 50 -20.35 1.24 15.58
CA ASP A 50 -21.51 0.80 16.34
C ASP A 50 -22.72 1.66 15.96
N THR A 51 -23.59 1.03 15.17
CA THR A 51 -24.91 1.53 14.78
C THR A 51 -25.75 1.90 16.00
N SER A 52 -25.97 3.19 16.23
CA SER A 52 -27.23 3.69 16.77
C SER A 52 -27.49 5.11 16.27
N ALA A 53 -28.68 5.29 15.72
CA ALA A 53 -29.11 6.48 15.00
C ALA A 53 -29.14 7.72 15.90
N SER A 54 -28.42 8.78 15.49
CA SER A 54 -28.82 10.17 15.73
C SER A 54 -28.06 11.10 14.77
N ASP A 55 -28.82 11.93 14.08
CA ASP A 55 -28.39 13.05 13.23
C ASP A 55 -27.54 14.04 14.03
N GLU A 56 -26.22 14.00 13.91
CA GLU A 56 -25.33 15.17 13.92
C GLU A 56 -24.07 14.79 13.12
N SER A 57 -23.79 15.50 12.02
CA SER A 57 -22.59 15.29 11.20
C SER A 57 -21.34 15.64 12.01
N PRO A 58 -20.48 14.67 12.39
CA PRO A 58 -19.20 14.99 13.00
C PRO A 58 -18.30 15.56 11.90
N SER A 59 -17.68 16.72 12.17
CA SER A 59 -16.76 17.37 11.25
C SER A 59 -15.67 16.39 10.79
N GLU A 60 -15.74 15.99 9.51
CA GLU A 60 -14.66 15.33 8.79
C GLU A 60 -13.43 16.24 8.83
N SER A 61 -12.56 16.10 9.84
CA SER A 61 -11.17 16.53 9.67
C SER A 61 -10.65 15.67 8.52
N ASP A 62 -10.48 16.29 7.34
CA ASP A 62 -10.16 15.62 6.09
C ASP A 62 -8.94 14.71 6.30
N VAL A 63 -9.03 13.43 5.91
CA VAL A 63 -7.89 12.49 5.97
C VAL A 63 -6.69 13.08 5.19
N PHE A 64 -6.96 13.87 4.15
CA PHE A 64 -5.91 14.58 3.43
C PHE A 64 -5.25 15.67 4.28
N ASP A 65 -5.96 16.33 5.20
CA ASP A 65 -5.37 17.29 6.13
C ASP A 65 -4.43 16.62 7.12
N GLN A 66 -4.81 15.45 7.63
CA GLN A 66 -3.92 14.65 8.48
C GLN A 66 -2.67 14.21 7.72
N LEU A 67 -2.80 13.76 6.47
CA LEU A 67 -1.66 13.42 5.62
C LEU A 67 -0.75 14.63 5.33
N ARG A 68 -1.35 15.80 5.10
CA ARG A 68 -0.61 17.06 4.93
C ARG A 68 0.19 17.41 6.17
N GLU A 69 -0.40 17.27 7.35
CA GLU A 69 0.27 17.50 8.62
C GLU A 69 1.45 16.55 8.81
N LEU A 70 1.24 15.25 8.61
CA LEU A 70 2.31 14.26 8.69
C LEU A 70 3.47 14.59 7.73
N LYS A 71 3.17 14.94 6.47
CA LYS A 71 4.21 15.29 5.49
C LYS A 71 5.00 16.56 5.85
N ARG A 72 4.45 17.49 6.64
CA ARG A 72 5.22 18.65 7.15
C ARG A 72 6.30 18.23 8.12
N ASP A 73 6.04 17.20 8.93
CA ASP A 73 6.94 16.73 9.97
C ASP A 73 8.01 15.76 9.43
N ILE A 74 7.74 15.09 8.31
CA ILE A 74 8.67 14.15 7.64
C ILE A 74 8.87 14.44 6.12
N PRO A 75 9.36 15.63 5.75
CA PRO A 75 9.38 16.09 4.35
C PRO A 75 10.29 15.28 3.42
N MET A 76 11.26 14.53 3.97
CA MET A 76 12.24 13.76 3.18
C MET A 76 11.94 12.26 3.13
N GLN A 77 10.83 11.80 3.71
CA GLN A 77 10.50 10.38 3.70
C GLN A 77 9.71 10.02 2.44
N PHE A 78 10.20 9.01 1.73
CA PHE A 78 9.46 8.35 0.65
C PHE A 78 8.18 7.73 1.21
N THR A 79 7.04 8.10 0.64
CA THR A 79 5.72 7.61 1.01
C THR A 79 5.11 6.87 -0.17
N CYS A 80 4.80 5.59 0.07
CA CYS A 80 4.05 4.76 -0.86
C CYS A 80 2.71 4.38 -0.23
N ALA A 81 1.63 4.48 -1.00
CA ALA A 81 0.28 4.16 -0.56
C ALA A 81 -0.36 3.09 -1.47
N TYR A 82 -1.33 2.38 -0.91
CA TYR A 82 -2.18 1.44 -1.64
C TYR A 82 -3.64 1.73 -1.29
N LEU A 83 -4.48 1.92 -2.31
CA LEU A 83 -5.89 2.22 -2.16
C LEU A 83 -6.72 1.30 -3.04
N ASN A 84 -7.62 0.53 -2.44
CA ASN A 84 -8.67 -0.10 -3.23
C ASN A 84 -9.84 0.87 -3.38
N ILE A 85 -9.95 1.49 -4.55
CA ILE A 85 -10.89 2.59 -4.79
C ILE A 85 -12.31 2.13 -5.10
N ASN A 86 -12.46 0.87 -5.54
CA ASN A 86 -13.71 0.28 -5.99
C ASN A 86 -14.44 1.20 -6.99
N SER A 87 -13.98 1.16 -8.25
CA SER A 87 -14.32 2.02 -9.38
C SER A 87 -13.64 3.39 -9.38
N LEU A 88 -12.68 3.57 -10.29
CA LEU A 88 -11.88 4.81 -10.45
C LEU A 88 -12.64 5.90 -11.20
N ARG A 89 -13.49 5.54 -12.16
CA ARG A 89 -14.08 6.44 -13.18
C ARG A 89 -14.57 7.79 -12.63
N HIS A 90 -15.34 7.76 -11.54
CA HIS A 90 -15.99 8.96 -10.97
C HIS A 90 -15.23 9.55 -9.77
N LYS A 91 -14.10 8.94 -9.39
CA LYS A 91 -13.30 9.31 -8.22
C LYS A 91 -11.91 9.83 -8.60
N PHE A 92 -11.60 9.90 -9.91
CA PHE A 92 -10.28 10.28 -10.39
C PHE A 92 -9.86 11.69 -9.94
N CYS A 93 -10.78 12.65 -9.87
CA CYS A 93 -10.49 14.00 -9.38
C CYS A 93 -9.81 13.98 -8.00
N LEU A 94 -10.28 13.14 -7.07
CA LEU A 94 -9.69 13.01 -5.74
C LEU A 94 -8.27 12.41 -5.78
N ILE A 95 -8.01 11.52 -6.74
CA ILE A 95 -6.70 10.92 -6.95
C ILE A 95 -5.73 11.96 -7.55
N GLU A 96 -6.21 12.75 -8.50
CA GLU A 96 -5.45 13.85 -9.09
C GLU A 96 -5.09 14.90 -8.04
N ASP A 97 -6.03 15.29 -7.17
CA ASP A 97 -5.78 16.23 -6.08
C ASP A 97 -4.76 15.70 -5.06
N LEU A 98 -4.86 14.42 -4.69
CA LEU A 98 -3.92 13.74 -3.78
C LEU A 98 -2.49 13.75 -4.34
N LEU A 99 -2.34 13.39 -5.62
CA LEU A 99 -1.03 13.29 -6.27
C LEU A 99 -0.44 14.67 -6.55
N SER A 100 -1.26 15.62 -7.03
CA SER A 100 -0.83 17.00 -7.29
C SER A 100 -0.42 17.73 -6.01
N SER A 101 -0.99 17.37 -4.86
CA SER A 101 -0.57 17.85 -3.54
C SER A 101 0.76 17.24 -3.06
N SER A 102 1.39 16.35 -3.83
CA SER A 102 2.67 15.66 -3.51
C SER A 102 2.65 14.95 -2.15
N LEU A 103 1.48 14.46 -1.72
CA LEU A 103 1.33 13.78 -0.44
C LEU A 103 1.85 12.33 -0.48
N VAL A 104 1.95 11.75 -1.67
CA VAL A 104 2.47 10.40 -1.88
C VAL A 104 3.38 10.39 -3.10
N GLU A 105 4.58 9.83 -2.95
CA GLU A 105 5.52 9.66 -4.05
C GLU A 105 5.14 8.48 -4.94
N MET A 106 4.48 7.48 -4.38
CA MET A 106 3.99 6.31 -5.12
C MET A 106 2.61 5.89 -4.63
N LEU A 107 1.70 5.58 -5.56
CA LEU A 107 0.33 5.17 -5.25
C LEU A 107 -0.08 4.00 -6.11
N PHE A 108 -0.48 2.91 -5.47
CA PHE A 108 -1.19 1.80 -6.12
C PHE A 108 -2.69 1.94 -5.90
N ILE A 109 -3.46 1.74 -6.96
CA ILE A 109 -4.91 1.77 -6.92
C ILE A 109 -5.45 0.43 -7.41
N ALA A 110 -6.29 -0.22 -6.61
CA ALA A 110 -6.91 -1.49 -6.92
C ALA A 110 -8.43 -1.40 -7.09
N GLU A 111 -9.01 -2.41 -7.74
CA GLU A 111 -10.43 -2.42 -8.15
C GLU A 111 -10.79 -1.17 -8.95
N THR A 112 -9.95 -0.83 -9.93
CA THR A 112 -10.13 0.38 -10.75
C THR A 112 -11.36 0.27 -11.65
N LYS A 113 -11.74 -0.95 -12.08
CA LYS A 113 -12.90 -1.23 -12.93
C LYS A 113 -12.91 -0.40 -14.22
N ILE A 114 -11.74 -0.24 -14.82
CA ILE A 114 -11.51 0.40 -16.12
C ILE A 114 -10.99 -0.64 -17.12
N ASP A 115 -11.11 -0.32 -18.40
CA ASP A 115 -10.64 -1.15 -19.51
C ASP A 115 -10.06 -0.28 -20.64
N SER A 116 -9.72 -0.92 -21.76
CA SER A 116 -9.12 -0.26 -22.93
C SER A 116 -10.06 0.71 -23.65
N SER A 117 -11.36 0.75 -23.32
CA SER A 117 -12.27 1.75 -23.87
C SER A 117 -12.04 3.15 -23.28
N PHE A 118 -11.35 3.23 -22.13
CA PHE A 118 -10.96 4.51 -21.54
C PHE A 118 -9.55 4.91 -21.99
N PRO A 119 -9.39 6.12 -22.55
CA PRO A 119 -8.08 6.60 -22.98
C PRO A 119 -7.18 6.86 -21.79
N ASP A 120 -5.90 6.51 -21.90
CA ASP A 120 -4.92 6.75 -20.82
C ASP A 120 -4.85 8.22 -20.41
N ALA A 121 -5.02 9.15 -21.35
CA ALA A 121 -5.04 10.59 -21.07
C ALA A 121 -6.09 11.01 -20.02
N GLN A 122 -7.17 10.25 -19.87
CA GLN A 122 -8.20 10.52 -18.86
C GLN A 122 -7.71 10.28 -17.42
N PHE A 123 -6.73 9.39 -17.24
CA PHE A 123 -6.23 8.98 -15.93
C PHE A 123 -4.76 9.34 -15.72
N ARG A 124 -4.18 10.17 -16.58
CA ARG A 124 -2.81 10.67 -16.36
C ARG A 124 -2.85 11.87 -15.42
N VAL A 125 -1.88 11.90 -14.51
CA VAL A 125 -1.61 13.05 -13.64
C VAL A 125 -0.25 13.61 -14.01
N ASN A 126 -0.13 14.94 -14.08
CA ASN A 126 1.15 15.59 -14.38
C ASN A 126 2.20 15.25 -13.32
N ASP A 127 3.47 15.21 -13.72
CA ASP A 127 4.60 14.90 -12.84
C ASP A 127 4.56 13.50 -12.17
N TYR A 128 3.76 12.59 -12.73
CA TYR A 128 3.72 11.18 -12.34
C TYR A 128 3.85 10.26 -13.56
N HIS A 129 4.68 9.23 -13.43
CA HIS A 129 4.58 8.02 -14.22
C HIS A 129 3.23 7.35 -13.98
N PHE A 130 2.68 6.75 -15.03
CA PHE A 130 1.38 6.09 -15.00
C PHE A 130 1.49 4.71 -15.64
N TRP A 131 1.11 3.68 -14.89
CA TRP A 131 0.98 2.32 -15.38
C TRP A 131 -0.38 1.75 -15.00
N ARG A 132 -0.97 0.95 -15.89
CA ARG A 132 -2.23 0.24 -15.64
C ARG A 132 -2.14 -1.22 -16.05
N ALA A 133 -2.87 -2.06 -15.33
CA ALA A 133 -3.14 -3.44 -15.65
C ALA A 133 -4.65 -3.63 -15.61
N ASP A 134 -5.29 -3.48 -16.76
CA ASP A 134 -6.75 -3.53 -16.89
C ASP A 134 -7.28 -4.95 -16.84
N ARG A 135 -8.55 -5.07 -16.45
CA ARG A 135 -9.30 -6.32 -16.57
C ARG A 135 -10.61 -6.10 -17.32
N ASN A 136 -11.61 -5.55 -16.63
CA ASN A 136 -12.88 -5.11 -17.20
C ASN A 136 -13.63 -4.20 -16.22
N GLN A 137 -14.77 -3.66 -16.64
CA GLN A 137 -15.59 -2.76 -15.82
C GLN A 137 -16.37 -3.44 -14.68
N ASN A 138 -16.37 -4.79 -14.61
CA ASN A 138 -17.14 -5.53 -13.60
C ASN A 138 -16.31 -5.84 -12.35
N GLY A 139 -14.98 -5.86 -12.44
CA GLY A 139 -14.12 -6.13 -11.29
C GLY A 139 -12.63 -6.17 -11.62
N GLY A 140 -11.82 -5.94 -10.59
CA GLY A 140 -10.36 -5.93 -10.68
C GLY A 140 -9.81 -4.68 -11.34
N GLY A 141 -8.60 -4.83 -11.89
CA GLY A 141 -7.79 -3.78 -12.47
C GLY A 141 -6.92 -3.07 -11.44
N LEU A 142 -5.67 -2.82 -11.83
CA LEU A 142 -4.69 -2.07 -11.05
C LEU A 142 -4.20 -0.86 -11.83
N VAL A 143 -3.90 0.21 -11.09
CA VAL A 143 -3.15 1.37 -11.58
C VAL A 143 -2.01 1.65 -10.60
N ALA A 144 -0.87 2.09 -11.10
CA ALA A 144 0.24 2.58 -10.30
C ALA A 144 0.68 3.96 -10.80
N TYR A 145 0.86 4.88 -9.86
CA TYR A 145 1.48 6.17 -10.06
C TYR A 145 2.81 6.23 -9.30
N ALA A 146 3.83 6.84 -9.90
CA ALA A 146 5.08 7.16 -9.22
C ALA A 146 5.56 8.54 -9.68
N ARG A 147 5.99 9.40 -8.76
CA ARG A 147 6.43 10.76 -9.08
C ARG A 147 7.57 10.72 -10.11
N SER A 148 7.55 11.62 -11.09
CA SER A 148 8.39 11.54 -12.29
C SER A 148 9.88 11.85 -12.05
N ASP A 149 10.22 12.38 -10.88
CA ASP A 149 11.61 12.58 -10.43
C ASP A 149 12.24 11.30 -9.86
N LEU A 150 11.43 10.27 -9.58
CA LEU A 150 11.92 8.97 -9.14
C LEU A 150 12.54 8.22 -10.32
N VAL A 151 13.70 7.63 -10.08
CA VAL A 151 14.27 6.65 -11.00
C VAL A 151 13.53 5.33 -10.78
N CYS A 152 12.52 5.06 -11.62
CA CYS A 152 11.67 3.89 -11.50
C CYS A 152 11.22 3.32 -12.86
N ASP A 153 10.92 2.02 -12.89
CA ASP A 153 10.42 1.34 -14.08
C ASP A 153 9.55 0.12 -13.75
N ARG A 154 8.54 -0.15 -14.58
CA ARG A 154 7.65 -1.30 -14.40
C ARG A 154 8.34 -2.59 -14.85
N LYS A 155 8.35 -3.59 -13.98
CA LYS A 155 8.93 -4.92 -14.23
C LYS A 155 7.85 -5.96 -14.49
N CYS A 156 7.27 -5.92 -15.69
CA CYS A 156 6.25 -6.90 -16.12
C CYS A 156 6.74 -8.35 -16.02
N ASN A 157 8.05 -8.60 -16.13
CA ASN A 157 8.63 -9.93 -15.99
C ASN A 157 8.70 -10.43 -14.54
N LEU A 158 8.39 -9.60 -13.55
CA LEU A 158 8.31 -9.93 -12.13
C LEU A 158 6.86 -9.85 -11.62
N GLU A 159 5.90 -9.59 -12.50
CA GLU A 159 4.48 -9.65 -12.18
C GLU A 159 4.05 -11.10 -12.02
N PHE A 160 3.06 -11.28 -11.16
CA PHE A 160 2.41 -12.55 -10.87
C PHE A 160 1.62 -13.03 -12.07
N ASN A 161 1.53 -14.35 -12.23
CA ASN A 161 0.82 -14.94 -13.36
C ASN A 161 -0.68 -15.09 -13.07
N SER A 162 -1.02 -15.39 -11.82
CA SER A 162 -2.37 -15.80 -11.42
C SER A 162 -3.15 -14.69 -10.72
N VAL A 163 -2.44 -13.74 -10.08
CA VAL A 163 -3.04 -12.55 -9.47
C VAL A 163 -2.69 -11.29 -10.24
N GLU A 164 -3.60 -10.32 -10.18
CA GLU A 164 -3.37 -9.00 -10.75
C GLU A 164 -2.24 -8.34 -9.95
N SER A 165 -1.20 -7.90 -10.64
CA SER A 165 -0.07 -7.22 -10.02
C SER A 165 0.54 -6.19 -10.93
N ILE A 166 1.11 -5.14 -10.32
CA ILE A 166 2.04 -4.22 -10.97
C ILE A 166 3.29 -4.18 -10.09
N CYS A 167 4.42 -4.56 -10.69
CA CYS A 167 5.73 -4.55 -10.03
C CYS A 167 6.54 -3.37 -10.57
N VAL A 168 7.06 -2.51 -9.70
CA VAL A 168 7.87 -1.35 -10.08
C VAL A 168 9.19 -1.41 -9.33
N ASP A 169 10.30 -1.36 -10.04
CA ASP A 169 11.59 -1.11 -9.40
C ASP A 169 11.84 0.37 -9.27
N LEU A 170 12.50 0.77 -8.19
CA LEU A 170 12.89 2.16 -7.97
C LEU A 170 14.11 2.29 -7.07
N PHE A 171 14.75 3.45 -7.13
CA PHE A 171 15.90 3.79 -6.33
C PHE A 171 15.53 4.84 -5.28
N VAL A 172 15.56 4.46 -4.00
CA VAL A 172 15.19 5.31 -2.86
C VAL A 172 16.26 5.17 -1.77
N ASN A 173 16.73 6.30 -1.23
CA ASN A 173 17.75 6.34 -0.18
C ASN A 173 19.00 5.49 -0.49
N ASN A 174 19.49 5.62 -1.72
CA ASN A 174 20.62 4.86 -2.25
C ASN A 174 20.47 3.33 -2.24
N ARG A 175 19.23 2.84 -2.18
CA ARG A 175 18.90 1.41 -2.21
C ARG A 175 17.94 1.13 -3.35
N LYS A 176 18.13 -0.03 -3.98
CA LYS A 176 17.20 -0.53 -5.00
C LYS A 176 16.05 -1.27 -4.31
N TRP A 177 14.83 -0.90 -4.66
CA TRP A 177 13.60 -1.50 -4.16
C TRP A 177 12.80 -2.11 -5.30
N LEU A 178 12.08 -3.18 -5.01
CA LEU A 178 10.96 -3.65 -5.80
C LEU A 178 9.68 -3.42 -4.99
N ILE A 179 8.80 -2.54 -5.44
CA ILE A 179 7.50 -2.32 -4.82
C ILE A 179 6.42 -2.90 -5.72
N THR A 180 5.58 -3.75 -5.13
CA THR A 180 4.54 -4.48 -5.86
C THR A 180 3.17 -4.15 -5.27
N GLY A 181 2.27 -3.65 -6.11
CA GLY A 181 0.84 -3.60 -5.79
C GLY A 181 0.18 -4.84 -6.34
N LEU A 182 -0.50 -5.60 -5.49
CA LEU A 182 -1.17 -6.84 -5.89
C LEU A 182 -2.63 -6.88 -5.40
N TYR A 183 -3.48 -7.50 -6.20
CA TYR A 183 -4.89 -7.70 -5.89
C TYR A 183 -5.24 -9.16 -6.15
N ARG A 184 -5.68 -9.85 -5.09
CA ARG A 184 -6.10 -11.24 -5.18
C ARG A 184 -7.61 -11.31 -5.47
N PRO A 185 -8.03 -11.94 -6.58
CA PRO A 185 -9.44 -12.17 -6.84
C PRO A 185 -10.08 -13.04 -5.74
N PRO A 186 -11.34 -12.76 -5.34
CA PRO A 186 -12.02 -13.53 -4.28
C PRO A 186 -12.26 -15.00 -4.66
N SER A 187 -12.27 -15.31 -5.96
CA SER A 187 -12.45 -16.67 -6.49
C SER A 187 -11.20 -17.55 -6.40
N MET A 188 -10.02 -16.98 -6.15
CA MET A 188 -8.76 -17.73 -6.13
C MET A 188 -8.58 -18.49 -4.82
N SER A 189 -8.13 -19.74 -4.88
CA SER A 189 -7.83 -20.53 -3.68
C SER A 189 -6.55 -20.08 -2.97
N ASN A 190 -6.43 -20.37 -1.67
CA ASN A 190 -5.21 -20.04 -0.91
C ASN A 190 -3.98 -20.78 -1.46
N SER A 191 -4.13 -22.04 -1.89
CA SER A 191 -3.03 -22.85 -2.40
C SER A 191 -2.49 -22.32 -3.73
N GLU A 192 -3.38 -21.91 -4.64
CA GLU A 192 -2.96 -21.27 -5.90
C GLU A 192 -2.23 -19.96 -5.65
N PHE A 193 -2.76 -19.12 -4.76
CA PHE A 193 -2.12 -17.86 -4.38
C PHE A 193 -0.73 -18.10 -3.78
N SER A 194 -0.61 -18.99 -2.79
CA SER A 194 0.67 -19.25 -2.12
C SER A 194 1.72 -19.76 -3.07
N LYS A 195 1.35 -20.62 -4.02
CA LYS A 195 2.28 -21.12 -5.03
C LYS A 195 2.82 -20.00 -5.91
N ASP A 196 1.93 -19.19 -6.51
CA ASP A 196 2.32 -18.08 -7.39
C ASP A 196 3.12 -17.02 -6.63
N PHE A 197 2.79 -16.79 -5.35
CA PHE A 197 3.53 -15.91 -4.46
C PHE A 197 4.95 -16.39 -4.18
N ILE A 198 5.12 -17.66 -3.80
CA ILE A 198 6.46 -18.21 -3.53
C ILE A 198 7.31 -18.16 -4.80
N ASP A 199 6.78 -18.64 -5.94
CA ASP A 199 7.50 -18.66 -7.21
C ASP A 199 7.95 -17.24 -7.65
N THR A 200 7.07 -16.25 -7.49
CA THR A 200 7.36 -14.86 -7.86
C THR A 200 8.31 -14.18 -6.87
N PHE A 201 8.12 -14.42 -5.57
CA PHE A 201 8.97 -13.86 -4.52
C PHE A 201 10.40 -14.42 -4.60
N ASP A 202 10.56 -15.72 -4.79
CA ASP A 202 11.87 -16.36 -4.97
C ASP A 202 12.61 -15.77 -6.18
N LYS A 203 11.90 -15.54 -7.29
CA LYS A 203 12.47 -14.89 -8.46
C LYS A 203 12.87 -13.43 -8.17
N ALA A 204 12.07 -12.68 -7.40
CA ALA A 204 12.37 -11.30 -7.05
C ALA A 204 13.56 -11.19 -6.08
N SER A 205 13.63 -12.06 -5.08
CA SER A 205 14.69 -12.07 -4.06
C SER A 205 16.08 -12.37 -4.63
N THR A 206 16.17 -13.02 -5.80
CA THR A 206 17.46 -13.15 -6.51
C THR A 206 18.02 -11.83 -7.06
N LYS A 207 17.21 -10.76 -7.15
CA LYS A 207 17.56 -9.50 -7.82
C LYS A 207 17.47 -8.28 -6.92
N TYR A 208 16.70 -8.36 -5.84
CA TYR A 208 16.40 -7.24 -4.96
C TYR A 208 16.54 -7.66 -3.51
N ASP A 209 17.33 -6.90 -2.76
CA ASP A 209 17.45 -7.06 -1.31
C ASP A 209 16.27 -6.41 -0.57
N ASN A 210 15.67 -5.37 -1.16
CA ASN A 210 14.56 -4.64 -0.58
C ASN A 210 13.31 -4.85 -1.43
N ILE A 211 12.30 -5.50 -0.85
CA ILE A 211 11.04 -5.82 -1.52
C ILE A 211 9.89 -5.38 -0.61
N LEU A 212 8.92 -4.65 -1.16
CA LEU A 212 7.68 -4.27 -0.48
C LEU A 212 6.50 -4.70 -1.33
N MET A 213 5.52 -5.38 -0.72
CA MET A 213 4.35 -5.91 -1.44
C MET A 213 3.08 -5.50 -0.72
N PHE A 214 2.21 -4.75 -1.40
CA PHE A 214 0.91 -4.34 -0.90
C PHE A 214 -0.17 -5.31 -1.35
N LYS A 215 -0.88 -5.91 -0.40
CA LYS A 215 -1.96 -6.85 -0.66
C LYS A 215 -3.31 -6.30 -0.20
N LYS A 216 -4.34 -6.55 -1.02
CA LYS A 216 -5.73 -6.66 -0.55
C LYS A 216 -6.25 -8.07 -0.75
#